data_AF-A0A919GR25-F1
#
_entry.id   AF-A0A919GR25-F1
#
_cell.length_a   1.000
_cell.length_b   1.000
_cell.length_c   1.000
_cell.angle_alpha   90.00
_cell.angle_beta   90.00
_cell.angle_gamma   90.00
#
_symmetry.space_group_name_H-M   'P 1'
#
loop_
_entity.id
_entity.type
_entity.pdbx_description
1 polymer ?
#
loop_
_entity_poly.entity_id
_entity_poly.type
_entity_poly.pdbx_seq_one_letter_code
_entity_poly.pdbx_strand_id
1 'polypeptide(L)'
;MGNGKNRWSDSAFAGDGNGYRLGGDGETVAHVVNNSAAWDNAGNGFTENSNKGAIVINRTTAYANAKWVYYFATGVARLGKNLAVSNGSGSVNKGSSVVSAGNNWDSGIATPAFRSTNASTTFNAPGSRAAHCP
;
A
#
# COMPACT_ATOMS: atom_id res chain seq x y z
N MET A 1 7.45 -1.38 17.73
CA MET A 1 7.87 -1.03 16.34
C MET A 1 6.98 0.10 15.85
N GLY A 2 7.49 1.09 15.11
CA GLY A 2 6.82 2.39 14.98
C GLY A 2 6.58 2.95 13.59
N ASN A 3 6.48 2.10 12.56
CA ASN A 3 6.05 2.49 11.21
C ASN A 3 6.76 3.74 10.67
N GLY A 4 8.06 3.91 10.97
CA GLY A 4 8.83 5.09 10.58
C GLY A 4 8.71 6.33 11.48
N LYS A 5 8.10 6.22 12.66
CA LYS A 5 8.00 7.31 13.64
C LYS A 5 9.17 7.21 14.63
N ASN A 6 9.86 8.33 14.84
CA ASN A 6 10.89 8.44 15.87
C ASN A 6 10.27 8.35 17.26
N ARG A 7 10.22 7.15 17.82
CA ARG A 7 9.63 6.87 19.14
C ARG A 7 10.66 7.00 20.27
N TRP A 8 11.92 7.22 19.93
CA TRP A 8 13.05 7.22 20.85
C TRP A 8 13.72 8.59 20.97
N SER A 9 13.14 9.62 20.36
CA SER A 9 13.68 10.98 20.32
C SER A 9 15.14 11.03 19.85
N ASP A 10 15.50 10.12 18.95
CA ASP A 10 16.84 10.05 18.37
C ASP A 10 17.02 11.19 17.37
N SER A 11 17.94 12.10 17.63
CA SER A 11 18.22 13.24 16.75
C SER A 11 18.80 12.82 15.39
N ALA A 12 19.33 11.60 15.28
CA ALA A 12 19.84 11.01 14.05
C ALA A 12 18.83 10.10 13.32
N PHE A 13 17.55 10.10 13.73
CA PHE A 13 16.53 9.23 13.14
C PHE A 13 16.36 9.49 11.63
N ALA A 14 16.63 8.46 10.82
CA ALA A 14 16.56 8.52 9.35
C ALA A 14 15.61 7.46 8.74
N GLY A 15 14.61 6.98 9.50
CA GLY A 15 13.67 5.99 8.99
C GLY A 15 12.71 6.57 7.95
N ASP A 16 12.86 6.18 6.67
CA ASP A 16 12.00 6.63 5.55
C ASP A 16 10.50 6.40 5.78
N GLY A 17 10.19 5.39 6.61
CA GLY A 17 8.85 5.11 7.11
C GLY A 17 7.89 4.55 6.08
N ASN A 18 8.36 3.89 5.02
CA ASN A 18 7.49 3.19 4.08
C ASN A 18 7.02 1.84 4.65
N GLY A 19 5.81 1.39 4.29
CA GLY A 19 5.30 0.07 4.66
C GLY A 19 6.01 -1.06 3.90
N TYR A 20 5.80 -1.12 2.57
CA TYR A 20 6.48 -2.07 1.68
C TYR A 20 7.42 -1.33 0.72
N ARG A 21 8.71 -1.66 0.79
CA ARG A 21 9.73 -1.25 -0.19
C ARG A 21 10.04 -2.42 -1.10
N LEU A 22 9.75 -2.27 -2.39
CA LEU A 22 9.83 -3.35 -3.38
C LEU A 22 11.02 -3.18 -4.33
N GLY A 23 12.13 -2.69 -3.79
CA GLY A 23 13.26 -2.24 -4.57
C GLY A 23 14.33 -1.60 -3.71
N GLY A 24 15.42 -1.20 -4.33
CA GLY A 24 16.55 -0.50 -3.70
C GLY A 24 17.82 -0.68 -4.52
N ASP A 25 18.80 0.18 -4.29
CA ASP A 25 20.20 -0.01 -4.71
C ASP A 25 20.43 -0.26 -6.22
N GLY A 26 19.47 0.18 -7.06
CA GLY A 26 19.55 0.02 -8.52
C GLY A 26 19.12 -1.36 -9.03
N GLU A 27 18.69 -2.25 -8.14
CA GLU A 27 18.29 -3.60 -8.51
C GLU A 27 16.98 -3.64 -9.30
N THR A 28 16.93 -4.53 -10.28
CA THR A 28 15.77 -4.72 -11.17
C THR A 28 15.19 -6.11 -10.95
N VAL A 29 14.14 -6.19 -10.14
CA VAL A 29 13.56 -7.48 -9.71
C VAL A 29 12.05 -7.46 -9.86
N ALA A 30 11.47 -8.55 -10.31
CA ALA A 30 10.02 -8.69 -10.36
C ALA A 30 9.46 -9.04 -8.97
N HIS A 31 8.41 -8.32 -8.53
CA HIS A 31 7.74 -8.59 -7.26
C HIS A 31 6.24 -8.74 -7.44
N VAL A 32 5.63 -9.55 -6.57
CA VAL A 32 4.20 -9.71 -6.48
C VAL A 32 3.78 -9.56 -5.01
N VAL A 33 2.85 -8.64 -4.74
CA VAL A 33 2.24 -8.45 -3.43
C VAL A 33 0.75 -8.62 -3.57
N ASN A 34 0.21 -9.59 -2.84
CA ASN A 34 -1.22 -9.94 -2.86
C ASN A 34 -1.80 -9.89 -1.45
N ASN A 35 -3.06 -9.47 -1.33
CA ASN A 35 -3.86 -9.64 -0.11
C ASN A 35 -3.19 -9.12 1.18
N SER A 36 -2.36 -8.09 1.03
CA SER A 36 -1.57 -7.50 2.10
C SER A 36 -2.14 -6.16 2.50
N ALA A 37 -1.75 -5.67 3.68
CA ALA A 37 -2.16 -4.36 4.15
C ALA A 37 -1.00 -3.54 4.74
N ALA A 38 -1.06 -2.22 4.55
CA ALA A 38 -0.09 -1.25 5.07
C ALA A 38 -0.81 -0.04 5.67
N TRP A 39 -0.58 0.24 6.95
CA TRP A 39 -1.26 1.33 7.63
C TRP A 39 -0.39 2.11 8.61
N ASP A 40 -0.76 3.36 8.84
CA ASP A 40 -0.10 4.28 9.80
C ASP A 40 1.42 4.41 9.57
N ASN A 41 1.87 4.36 8.32
CA ASN A 41 3.27 4.56 7.98
C ASN A 41 3.59 6.05 7.83
N ALA A 42 4.74 6.49 8.34
CA ALA A 42 5.21 7.88 8.24
C ALA A 42 5.61 8.27 6.79
N GLY A 43 5.77 7.28 5.92
CA GLY A 43 6.05 7.39 4.50
C GLY A 43 4.90 6.86 3.65
N ASN A 44 5.25 6.15 2.57
CA ASN A 44 4.27 5.55 1.68
C ASN A 44 3.76 4.20 2.18
N GLY A 45 2.58 3.77 1.74
CA GLY A 45 2.09 2.41 2.01
C GLY A 45 2.91 1.35 1.26
N PHE A 46 2.92 1.45 -0.06
CA PHE A 46 3.66 0.61 -1.00
C PHE A 46 4.48 1.51 -1.93
N THR A 47 5.75 1.19 -2.11
CA THR A 47 6.64 1.92 -3.03
C THR A 47 7.49 0.98 -3.85
N GLU A 48 7.66 1.30 -5.13
CA GLU A 48 8.62 0.63 -6.03
C GLU A 48 10.08 0.83 -5.58
N ASN A 49 10.36 1.87 -4.80
CA ASN A 49 11.69 2.22 -4.29
C ASN A 49 12.79 2.15 -5.39
N SER A 50 12.52 2.80 -6.53
CA SER A 50 13.39 2.89 -7.71
C SER A 50 13.61 1.58 -8.49
N ASN A 51 12.88 0.50 -8.18
CA ASN A 51 12.93 -0.72 -8.95
C ASN A 51 12.25 -0.56 -10.32
N LYS A 52 12.96 -0.93 -11.39
CA LYS A 52 12.48 -0.89 -12.77
C LYS A 52 11.86 -2.22 -13.24
N GLY A 53 11.95 -3.26 -12.42
CA GLY A 53 11.37 -4.57 -12.66
C GLY A 53 9.84 -4.54 -12.62
N ALA A 54 9.22 -5.59 -13.16
CA ALA A 54 7.76 -5.68 -13.19
C ALA A 54 7.19 -5.95 -11.79
N ILE A 55 6.36 -5.04 -11.28
CA ILE A 55 5.70 -5.19 -9.98
C ILE A 55 4.20 -5.42 -10.16
N VAL A 56 3.63 -6.36 -9.41
CA VAL A 56 2.19 -6.57 -9.32
C VAL A 56 1.72 -6.32 -7.89
N ILE A 57 0.79 -5.38 -7.73
CA ILE A 57 0.10 -5.12 -6.46
C ILE A 57 -1.37 -5.39 -6.65
N ASN A 58 -1.88 -6.41 -5.96
CA ASN A 58 -3.26 -6.83 -6.17
C ASN A 58 -4.00 -7.18 -4.89
N ARG A 59 -5.23 -6.67 -4.78
CA ARG A 59 -6.11 -6.86 -3.61
C ARG A 59 -5.46 -6.46 -2.28
N THR A 60 -4.69 -5.38 -2.29
CA THR A 60 -4.10 -4.83 -1.07
C THR A 60 -4.94 -3.68 -0.51
N THR A 61 -4.88 -3.49 0.80
CA THR A 61 -5.53 -2.37 1.49
C THR A 61 -4.48 -1.52 2.16
N ALA A 62 -4.50 -0.21 1.93
CA ALA A 62 -3.64 0.66 2.70
C ALA A 62 -4.33 1.96 3.12
N TYR A 63 -4.04 2.34 4.37
CA TYR A 63 -4.87 3.24 5.15
C TYR A 63 -4.01 4.13 6.04
N ALA A 64 -4.34 5.42 6.15
CA ALA A 64 -3.68 6.33 7.11
C ALA A 64 -2.16 6.44 6.94
N ASN A 65 -1.64 6.31 5.72
CA ASN A 65 -0.22 6.55 5.45
C ASN A 65 0.01 8.06 5.25
N ALA A 66 1.09 8.60 5.83
CA ALA A 66 1.33 10.04 5.85
C ALA A 66 1.73 10.62 4.48
N LYS A 67 2.23 9.79 3.56
CA LYS A 67 2.53 10.18 2.16
C LYS A 67 1.52 9.55 1.19
N TRP A 68 2.01 8.94 0.11
CA TRP A 68 1.18 8.25 -0.87
C TRP A 68 0.86 6.83 -0.42
N VAL A 69 -0.31 6.31 -0.78
CA VAL A 69 -0.58 4.89 -0.52
C VAL A 69 0.22 4.02 -1.46
N TYR A 70 0.14 4.29 -2.75
CA TYR A 70 0.87 3.57 -3.79
C TYR A 70 1.77 4.56 -4.53
N TYR A 71 3.09 4.40 -4.41
CA TYR A 71 4.09 5.24 -5.06
C TYR A 71 4.88 4.43 -6.10
N PHE A 72 4.53 4.62 -7.38
CA PHE A 72 5.05 3.87 -8.53
C PHE A 72 5.38 4.83 -9.70
N ALA A 73 6.19 5.85 -9.43
CA ALA A 73 6.36 7.01 -10.32
C ALA A 73 7.27 6.74 -11.53
N THR A 74 8.22 5.80 -11.41
CA THR A 74 9.33 5.59 -12.36
C THR A 74 9.43 4.16 -12.89
N GLY A 75 8.82 3.18 -12.21
CA GLY A 75 8.89 1.77 -12.55
C GLY A 75 7.73 1.28 -13.43
N VAL A 76 7.69 -0.04 -13.60
CA VAL A 76 6.63 -0.74 -14.34
C VAL A 76 5.78 -1.52 -13.34
N ALA A 77 4.50 -1.20 -13.25
CA ALA A 77 3.61 -1.86 -12.29
C ALA A 77 2.20 -2.13 -12.85
N ARG A 78 1.57 -3.17 -12.28
CA ARG A 78 0.14 -3.44 -12.43
C ARG A 78 -0.52 -3.32 -11.05
N LEU A 79 -1.38 -2.32 -10.88
CA LEU A 79 -2.13 -2.05 -9.67
C LEU A 79 -3.59 -2.47 -9.88
N GLY A 80 -3.99 -3.58 -9.25
CA GLY A 80 -5.28 -4.20 -9.45
C GLY A 80 -6.11 -4.35 -8.17
N LYS A 81 -7.36 -3.85 -8.18
CA LYS A 81 -8.35 -4.17 -7.12
C LYS A 81 -7.90 -3.76 -5.72
N ASN A 82 -7.14 -2.68 -5.61
CA ASN A 82 -6.59 -2.20 -4.36
C ASN A 82 -7.47 -1.12 -3.73
N LEU A 83 -7.31 -0.96 -2.42
CA LEU A 83 -8.06 -0.02 -1.60
C LEU A 83 -7.09 0.97 -0.94
N ALA A 84 -7.33 2.27 -1.13
CA ALA A 84 -6.58 3.38 -0.54
C ALA A 84 -7.54 4.30 0.23
N VAL A 85 -7.32 4.51 1.53
CA VAL A 85 -8.26 5.25 2.39
C VAL A 85 -7.55 6.17 3.39
N SER A 86 -8.02 7.42 3.53
CA SER A 86 -7.54 8.40 4.53
C SER A 86 -6.03 8.68 4.45
N ASN A 87 -5.57 9.26 3.34
CA ASN A 87 -4.13 9.37 3.03
C ASN A 87 -3.64 10.82 3.09
N GLY A 88 -2.36 11.03 3.42
CA GLY A 88 -1.78 12.38 3.51
C GLY A 88 -1.56 13.04 2.15
N SER A 89 -0.80 12.41 1.25
CA SER A 89 -0.47 13.00 -0.07
C SER A 89 -1.41 12.57 -1.20
N GLY A 90 -2.07 11.42 -1.08
CA GLY A 90 -3.02 10.91 -2.06
C GLY A 90 -3.03 9.39 -2.18
N SER A 91 -3.98 8.87 -2.96
CA SER A 91 -4.16 7.42 -3.13
C SER A 91 -3.06 6.79 -3.99
N VAL A 92 -2.69 7.40 -5.11
CA VAL A 92 -1.68 6.85 -6.01
C VAL A 92 -0.88 7.95 -6.69
N ASN A 93 0.45 7.78 -6.73
CA ASN A 93 1.33 8.50 -7.64
C ASN A 93 1.97 7.47 -8.57
N LYS A 94 1.77 7.60 -9.87
CA LYS A 94 2.18 6.61 -10.85
C LYS A 94 2.68 7.23 -12.15
N GLY A 95 3.68 6.59 -12.76
CA GLY A 95 4.16 6.91 -14.09
C GLY A 95 3.26 6.35 -15.21
N SER A 96 3.55 6.72 -16.45
CA SER A 96 2.79 6.28 -17.64
C SER A 96 2.86 4.78 -17.92
N SER A 97 3.93 4.11 -17.48
CA SER A 97 4.13 2.66 -17.60
C SER A 97 3.33 1.83 -16.59
N VAL A 98 2.57 2.48 -15.71
CA VAL A 98 1.77 1.81 -14.68
C VAL A 98 0.33 1.62 -15.14
N VAL A 99 -0.08 0.35 -15.18
CA VAL A 99 -1.47 -0.01 -15.43
C VAL A 99 -2.24 -0.02 -14.10
N SER A 100 -3.37 0.67 -14.06
CA SER A 100 -4.26 0.75 -12.90
C SER A 100 -5.66 0.34 -13.32
N ALA A 101 -6.23 -0.65 -12.64
CA ALA A 101 -7.59 -1.10 -12.91
C ALA A 101 -8.26 -1.67 -11.65
N GLY A 102 -9.53 -1.33 -11.47
CA GLY A 102 -10.33 -1.92 -10.40
C GLY A 102 -10.06 -1.34 -9.01
N ASN A 103 -9.26 -0.29 -8.88
CA ASN A 103 -8.92 0.30 -7.59
C ASN A 103 -9.93 1.39 -7.20
N ASN A 104 -10.08 1.69 -5.92
CA ASN A 104 -11.07 2.68 -5.46
C ASN A 104 -10.76 4.14 -5.83
N TRP A 105 -9.58 4.41 -6.40
CA TRP A 105 -9.25 5.70 -7.00
C TRP A 105 -9.50 5.75 -8.52
N ASP A 106 -9.80 4.62 -9.15
CA ASP A 106 -10.20 4.59 -10.55
C ASP A 106 -11.68 5.02 -10.66
N SER A 107 -12.03 5.67 -11.77
CA SER A 107 -13.38 6.23 -11.96
C SER A 107 -14.47 5.16 -11.85
N GLY A 108 -15.57 5.50 -11.17
CA GLY A 108 -16.75 4.64 -11.03
C GLY A 108 -16.62 3.53 -9.98
N ILE A 109 -15.53 3.50 -9.19
CA ILE A 109 -15.32 2.47 -8.17
C ILE A 109 -15.50 3.08 -6.78
N ALA A 110 -16.54 2.63 -6.07
CA ALA A 110 -16.85 3.11 -4.74
C ALA A 110 -15.81 2.65 -3.71
N THR A 111 -15.58 3.48 -2.70
CA THR A 111 -14.78 3.11 -1.53
C THR A 111 -15.68 2.40 -0.51
N PRO A 112 -15.45 1.12 -0.18
CA PRO A 112 -16.20 0.44 0.86
C PRO A 112 -15.87 1.03 2.24
N ALA A 113 -16.86 1.09 3.12
CA ALA A 113 -16.66 1.49 4.51
C ALA A 113 -15.87 0.42 5.28
N PHE A 114 -14.97 0.86 6.16
CA PHE A 114 -14.25 -0.04 7.05
C PHE A 114 -15.14 -0.43 8.22
N ARG A 115 -15.20 -1.73 8.53
CA ARG A 115 -15.91 -2.22 9.72
C ARG A 115 -15.23 -1.78 11.01
N SER A 116 -13.90 -1.69 11.00
CA SER A 116 -13.08 -1.22 12.12
C SER A 116 -11.72 -0.78 11.60
N THR A 117 -11.17 0.28 12.19
CA THR A 117 -9.78 0.72 12.04
C THR A 117 -8.93 0.42 13.29
N ASN A 118 -9.54 -0.20 14.30
CA ASN A 118 -8.88 -0.53 15.54
C ASN A 118 -8.08 -1.82 15.38
N ALA A 119 -6.74 -1.72 15.44
CA ALA A 119 -5.85 -2.86 15.32
C ALA A 119 -6.12 -3.95 16.38
N SER A 120 -6.61 -3.59 17.58
CA SER A 120 -6.91 -4.59 18.62
C SER A 120 -8.10 -5.49 18.28
N THR A 121 -8.92 -5.11 17.29
CA THR A 121 -10.08 -5.90 16.83
C THR A 121 -9.72 -6.90 15.73
N THR A 122 -8.45 -6.98 15.32
CA THR A 122 -8.00 -7.87 14.23
C THR A 122 -7.72 -9.30 14.69
N PHE A 123 -7.46 -9.53 15.98
CA PHE A 123 -7.32 -10.86 16.54
C PHE A 123 -8.71 -11.51 16.61
N ASN A 124 -8.95 -12.60 15.87
CA ASN A 124 -10.22 -13.34 15.72
C ASN A 124 -11.29 -12.76 14.79
N ALA A 125 -10.97 -11.84 13.87
CA ALA A 125 -11.93 -11.48 12.81
C ALA A 125 -12.22 -12.72 11.94
N PRO A 126 -13.47 -13.23 11.87
CA PRO A 126 -13.79 -14.41 11.07
C PRO A 126 -13.49 -14.12 9.59
N GLY A 127 -12.69 -14.97 8.97
CA GLY A 127 -12.39 -14.89 7.54
C GLY A 127 -13.67 -14.94 6.72
N SER A 128 -13.90 -13.94 5.88
CA SER A 128 -14.96 -13.94 4.88
C SER A 128 -14.63 -14.91 3.75
N ARG A 129 -14.60 -16.21 4.06
CA ARG A 129 -14.53 -17.30 3.09
C ARG A 129 -15.37 -18.48 3.57
N ALA A 130 -16.64 -18.49 3.15
CA ALA A 130 -17.41 -19.69 2.80
C ALA A 130 -18.75 -19.23 2.18
N ALA A 131 -18.88 -19.37 0.85
CA ALA A 131 -19.93 -20.14 0.16
C ALA A 131 -21.25 -19.35 0.00
N HIS A 132 -22.05 -19.42 -1.07
CA HIS A 132 -22.22 -20.34 -2.19
C HIS A 132 -23.15 -19.61 -3.20
N CYS A 133 -23.14 -19.95 -4.50
CA CYS A 133 -24.23 -19.55 -5.40
C CYS A 133 -24.24 -20.46 -6.64
N PRO A 134 -25.42 -20.83 -7.12
CA PRO A 134 -26.38 -21.79 -6.57
C PRO A 134 -26.14 -23.23 -7.08
#